data_AF-A0A2V9L8H6-F1
#
_entry.id   AF-A0A2V9L8H6-F1
#
_cell.length_a   1.000
_cell.length_b   1.000
_cell.length_c   1.000
_cell.angle_alpha   90.00
_cell.angle_beta   90.00
_cell.angle_gamma   90.00
#
_symmetry.space_group_name_H-M   'P 1'
#
loop_
_entity.id
_entity.type
_entity.pdbx_description
1 polymer ?
#
loop_
_entity_poly.entity_id
_entity_poly.type
_entity_poly.pdbx_seq_one_letter_code
_entity_poly.pdbx_strand_id
1 'polypeptide(L)'
;MSAAGLRYPTLFLLAAWVAALVFSLIFGARYKSGAAQEHEASRSAAKESRTTPGTTGKPGAAGHSDAIQTARNLGKAYYEQGKYPEAIAEFQKVAASGRAVAADHLDLGMSLVQANNLDAALGELTTAKQMDAKLTAVDYNLGILYKRELRYPDAEAALKRVVEADSRDPAAWFNLGTVYSAERRLPEALDAHQHVLQMGFGRGQNFYVASLFHTFTILTRLKRPDEAQKVLKIHEQLRDKVPTISLQNPALEGGKYGAIQVPPAEARVASVNAGRVTFADITARLGISLSPAAVTRSGDLGRAAASHFGPSVAVGDYDGDGHPDLYVVVPAATNHLFHNHGNGTFTDVTEKAGVAGRGGSVAAAFADYDNSGHPSLFVAGLNGITLYRNKGNGAFVDETEKAGLRGKRDELDTRALLFDADDDGFVDLVVTAYTDLNSPRKPSPVFPDDFSGVPSRFYRNNGDGTFTDLTASSGLASAKGRMRGAVFADFNNDGYADLLFVRDDGPPLLYINQGEDKFVDATADAGRALSESVAIDAQV
;
A
#
# COMPACT_ATOMS: atom_id res chain seq x y z
N MET A 1 68.11 -37.84 1.85
CA MET A 1 67.48 -37.69 0.52
C MET A 1 66.46 -36.57 0.67
N SER A 2 66.83 -35.32 0.39
CA SER A 2 66.62 -34.59 -0.89
C SER A 2 65.12 -34.43 -1.21
N ALA A 3 64.54 -33.28 -1.59
CA ALA A 3 64.91 -31.86 -1.71
C ALA A 3 63.65 -31.12 -2.22
N ALA A 4 63.52 -29.81 -1.95
CA ALA A 4 62.83 -28.75 -2.72
C ALA A 4 61.30 -28.89 -3.04
N GLY A 5 60.45 -27.86 -3.03
CA GLY A 5 60.62 -26.40 -3.03
C GLY A 5 60.11 -25.75 -4.33
N LEU A 6 59.21 -24.75 -4.19
CA LEU A 6 58.61 -23.75 -5.13
C LEU A 6 57.09 -23.94 -5.39
N ARG A 7 56.20 -22.94 -5.59
CA ARG A 7 56.03 -21.48 -5.34
C ARG A 7 54.88 -21.01 -6.30
N TYR A 8 53.74 -20.53 -5.76
CA TYR A 8 52.79 -19.48 -6.26
C TYR A 8 52.11 -19.57 -7.68
N PRO A 9 51.01 -18.82 -8.02
CA PRO A 9 50.57 -17.53 -7.48
C PRO A 9 49.06 -17.19 -7.37
N THR A 10 48.84 -16.07 -6.67
CA THR A 10 47.78 -15.03 -6.74
C THR A 10 46.85 -15.02 -7.96
N LEU A 11 45.53 -15.12 -7.75
CA LEU A 11 44.51 -14.74 -8.75
C LEU A 11 43.25 -14.02 -8.19
N PHE A 12 43.10 -13.86 -6.87
CA PHE A 12 41.86 -13.31 -6.29
C PHE A 12 41.89 -11.82 -5.93
N LEU A 13 43.01 -11.13 -6.11
CA LEU A 13 43.15 -9.70 -5.78
C LEU A 13 43.17 -8.76 -6.99
N LEU A 14 43.07 -9.28 -8.22
CA LEU A 14 43.04 -8.46 -9.45
C LEU A 14 41.63 -8.15 -9.97
N ALA A 15 40.60 -8.92 -9.58
CA ALA A 15 39.23 -8.71 -10.05
C ALA A 15 38.50 -7.54 -9.35
N ALA A 16 38.90 -7.19 -8.12
CA ALA A 16 38.27 -6.12 -7.36
C ALA A 16 38.74 -4.71 -7.78
N TRP A 17 39.90 -4.59 -8.43
CA TRP A 17 40.46 -3.31 -8.87
C TRP A 17 40.00 -2.88 -10.29
N VAL A 18 39.61 -3.82 -11.14
CA VAL A 18 39.13 -3.51 -12.51
C VAL A 18 37.68 -3.00 -12.49
N ALA A 19 36.85 -3.42 -11.53
CA ALA A 19 35.48 -2.94 -11.37
C ALA A 19 35.40 -1.46 -10.90
N ALA A 20 36.35 -1.02 -10.06
CA ALA A 20 36.38 0.36 -9.55
C ALA A 20 36.87 1.39 -10.59
N LEU A 21 37.68 0.97 -11.57
CA LEU A 21 38.20 1.87 -12.61
C LEU A 21 37.20 2.11 -13.77
N VAL A 22 36.33 1.14 -14.07
CA VAL A 22 35.30 1.27 -15.11
C VAL A 22 34.14 2.17 -14.66
N PHE A 23 33.81 2.16 -13.36
CA PHE A 23 32.77 3.02 -12.78
C PHE A 23 33.15 4.52 -12.78
N SER A 24 34.44 4.84 -12.61
CA SER A 24 34.94 6.23 -12.64
C SER A 24 35.11 6.80 -14.05
N LEU A 25 35.14 5.95 -15.10
CA LEU A 25 35.29 6.37 -16.50
C LEU A 25 33.97 6.58 -17.24
N ILE A 26 32.84 6.09 -16.71
CA ILE A 26 31.51 6.20 -17.35
C ILE A 26 30.67 7.36 -16.76
N PHE A 27 30.87 7.73 -15.49
CA PHE A 27 30.11 8.80 -14.82
C PHE A 27 30.89 10.11 -14.52
N GLY A 28 32.18 10.17 -14.88
CA GLY A 28 33.07 11.30 -14.55
C GLY A 28 33.05 12.50 -15.51
N ALA A 29 32.20 12.53 -16.53
CA ALA A 29 32.24 13.55 -17.58
C ALA A 29 30.93 14.33 -17.71
N ARG A 30 30.62 15.19 -16.73
CA ARG A 30 29.81 16.42 -16.88
C ARG A 30 29.63 17.10 -15.52
N TYR A 31 30.64 17.82 -15.01
CA TYR A 31 30.46 18.92 -14.06
C TYR A 31 31.79 19.66 -13.89
N LYS A 32 32.19 20.43 -14.91
CA LYS A 32 33.21 21.49 -14.83
C LYS A 32 32.93 22.55 -15.88
N SER A 33 32.11 23.55 -15.51
CA SER A 33 32.17 24.91 -16.05
C SER A 33 31.09 25.75 -15.35
N GLY A 34 31.47 26.81 -14.64
CA GLY A 34 30.50 27.79 -14.13
C GLY A 34 30.75 28.37 -12.74
N ALA A 35 32.00 28.43 -12.27
CA ALA A 35 32.36 29.29 -11.14
C ALA A 35 33.14 30.48 -11.68
N ALA A 36 32.43 31.51 -12.16
CA ALA A 36 32.94 32.87 -12.39
C ALA A 36 31.81 33.75 -12.98
N GLN A 37 30.88 34.24 -12.15
CA GLN A 37 30.14 35.48 -12.38
C GLN A 37 29.28 35.84 -11.17
N GLU A 38 29.92 36.17 -10.06
CA GLU A 38 29.32 36.93 -8.96
C GLU A 38 30.30 38.04 -8.59
N HIS A 39 30.29 39.14 -9.33
CA HIS A 39 30.88 40.42 -8.91
C HIS A 39 30.57 41.52 -9.95
N GLU A 40 29.29 41.86 -10.16
CA GLU A 40 28.90 43.17 -10.72
C GLU A 40 27.37 43.30 -10.81
N ALA A 41 26.72 43.70 -9.72
CA ALA A 41 25.44 44.43 -9.77
C ALA A 41 25.02 44.96 -8.38
N SER A 42 25.97 45.34 -7.53
CA SER A 42 25.70 46.08 -6.29
C SER A 42 26.06 47.55 -6.48
N ARG A 43 25.32 48.26 -7.34
CA ARG A 43 25.29 49.75 -7.44
C ARG A 43 24.31 50.22 -8.52
N SER A 44 23.02 50.17 -8.21
CA SER A 44 21.91 50.89 -8.87
C SER A 44 20.63 50.20 -8.34
N ALA A 45 19.81 50.74 -7.46
CA ALA A 45 19.34 52.10 -7.37
C ALA A 45 18.90 52.40 -5.93
N ALA A 46 19.53 53.42 -5.33
CA ALA A 46 18.97 54.15 -4.22
C ALA A 46 18.33 55.43 -4.80
N LYS A 47 17.03 55.38 -5.11
CA LYS A 47 16.13 56.54 -5.18
C LYS A 47 14.73 56.06 -5.55
N GLU A 48 13.89 55.88 -4.54
CA GLU A 48 12.65 56.64 -4.38
C GLU A 48 11.91 56.08 -3.15
N SER A 49 11.92 56.86 -2.08
CA SER A 49 10.99 56.68 -0.97
C SER A 49 9.67 57.34 -1.35
N ARG A 50 8.57 56.59 -1.27
CA ARG A 50 7.25 57.15 -1.01
C ARG A 50 6.49 56.20 -0.10
N THR A 51 6.14 56.76 1.04
CA THR A 51 5.47 56.18 2.20
C THR A 51 3.99 55.93 1.95
N THR A 52 3.49 54.76 2.35
CA THR A 52 2.14 54.59 2.92
C THR A 52 2.14 53.44 3.95
N PRO A 53 1.47 53.58 5.12
CA PRO A 53 1.60 52.66 6.24
C PRO A 53 0.55 51.53 6.17
N GLY A 54 0.97 50.29 6.41
CA GLY A 54 0.06 49.15 6.44
C GLY A 54 0.65 47.92 7.14
N THR A 55 0.34 47.79 8.43
CA THR A 55 0.24 46.54 9.21
C THR A 55 1.35 45.48 9.05
N THR A 56 2.33 45.54 9.95
CA THR A 56 3.25 44.44 10.24
C THR A 56 2.51 43.28 10.93
N GLY A 57 1.97 42.35 10.15
CA GLY A 57 1.76 40.98 10.61
C GLY A 57 3.10 40.25 10.57
N LYS A 58 3.62 39.79 11.71
CA LYS A 58 4.87 39.01 11.79
C LYS A 58 4.81 37.79 10.84
N PRO A 59 5.72 37.64 9.86
CA PRO A 59 5.90 36.41 9.11
C PRO A 59 6.78 35.47 9.94
N GLY A 60 6.21 34.85 10.98
CA GLY A 60 6.96 34.00 11.90
C GLY A 60 6.40 32.59 12.01
N ALA A 61 5.11 32.43 12.30
CA ALA A 61 4.57 31.13 12.68
C ALA A 61 4.29 30.18 11.49
N ALA A 62 3.94 30.71 10.31
CA ALA A 62 3.47 29.91 9.19
C ALA A 62 4.60 29.10 8.52
N GLY A 63 5.71 29.76 8.14
CA GLY A 63 6.83 29.10 7.44
C GLY A 63 7.61 28.09 8.28
N HIS A 64 7.58 28.22 9.61
CA HIS A 64 8.23 27.24 10.49
C HIS A 64 7.39 25.97 10.68
N SER A 65 6.08 25.97 10.38
CA SER A 65 5.26 24.74 10.43
C SER A 65 5.53 23.84 9.22
N ASP A 66 5.64 24.46 8.05
CA ASP A 66 5.87 23.77 6.78
C ASP A 66 7.29 23.16 6.76
N ALA A 67 8.26 23.83 7.37
CA ALA A 67 9.62 23.30 7.56
C ALA A 67 9.67 22.07 8.48
N ILE A 68 8.89 22.05 9.58
CA ILE A 68 8.80 20.88 10.47
C ILE A 68 8.20 19.69 9.73
N GLN A 69 7.10 19.91 9.01
CA GLN A 69 6.47 18.84 8.24
C GLN A 69 7.40 18.30 7.16
N THR A 70 8.14 19.18 6.49
CA THR A 70 9.15 18.78 5.50
C THR A 70 10.22 17.89 6.15
N ALA A 71 10.73 18.25 7.32
CA ALA A 71 11.71 17.45 8.05
C ALA A 71 11.14 16.08 8.46
N ARG A 72 9.89 16.01 8.94
CA ARG A 72 9.20 14.73 9.24
C ARG A 72 9.13 13.82 8.01
N ASN A 73 8.67 14.37 6.88
CA ASN A 73 8.51 13.62 5.64
C ASN A 73 9.86 13.12 5.09
N LEU A 74 10.90 13.97 5.13
CA LEU A 74 12.26 13.58 4.73
C LEU A 74 12.83 12.52 5.67
N GLY A 75 12.65 12.67 6.98
CA GLY A 75 13.06 11.69 7.98
C GLY A 75 12.46 10.32 7.72
N LYS A 76 11.14 10.25 7.47
CA LYS A 76 10.44 9.02 7.08
C LYS A 76 11.05 8.40 5.83
N ALA A 77 11.21 9.19 4.76
CA ALA A 77 11.74 8.69 3.49
C ALA A 77 13.17 8.15 3.62
N TYR A 78 14.02 8.78 4.43
CA TYR A 78 15.37 8.28 4.70
C TYR A 78 15.36 7.00 5.56
N TYR A 79 14.51 6.93 6.58
CA TYR A 79 14.39 5.76 7.44
C TYR A 79 13.96 4.52 6.62
N GLU A 80 12.96 4.66 5.75
CA GLU A 80 12.47 3.59 4.88
C GLU A 80 13.52 3.12 3.85
N GLN A 81 14.47 3.98 3.50
CA GLN A 81 15.63 3.63 2.66
C GLN A 81 16.79 2.98 3.45
N GLY A 82 16.66 2.81 4.78
CA GLY A 82 17.75 2.36 5.65
C GLY A 82 18.85 3.41 5.87
N LYS A 83 18.61 4.68 5.50
CA LYS A 83 19.52 5.82 5.67
C LYS A 83 19.32 6.46 7.04
N TYR A 84 19.60 5.69 8.09
CA TYR A 84 19.33 6.10 9.47
C TYR A 84 20.07 7.38 9.90
N PRO A 85 21.34 7.63 9.53
CA PRO A 85 22.02 8.88 9.88
C PRO A 85 21.31 10.13 9.33
N GLU A 86 20.84 10.07 8.08
CA GLU A 86 20.08 11.15 7.44
C GLU A 86 18.70 11.31 8.07
N ALA A 87 18.02 10.21 8.40
CA ALA A 87 16.74 10.24 9.11
C ALA A 87 16.88 10.90 10.49
N ILE A 88 17.90 10.51 11.27
CA ILE A 88 18.22 11.11 12.57
C ILE A 88 18.43 12.62 12.43
N ALA A 89 19.20 13.06 11.43
CA ALA A 89 19.47 14.47 11.22
C ALA A 89 18.19 15.28 10.95
N GLU A 90 17.22 14.73 10.21
CA GLU A 90 15.94 15.39 9.97
C GLU A 90 15.05 15.39 11.23
N PHE A 91 14.93 14.27 11.93
CA PHE A 91 14.12 14.20 13.15
C PHE A 91 14.70 15.03 14.31
N GLN A 92 16.01 15.21 14.39
CA GLN A 92 16.63 16.14 15.34
C GLN A 92 16.21 17.60 15.09
N LYS A 93 16.00 18.00 13.83
CA LYS A 93 15.45 19.34 13.51
C LYS A 93 14.02 19.48 14.03
N VAL A 94 13.23 18.41 13.95
CA VAL A 94 11.86 18.37 14.49
C VAL A 94 11.89 18.48 16.02
N ALA A 95 12.71 17.66 16.69
CA ALA A 95 12.89 17.69 18.15
C ALA A 95 13.35 19.07 18.64
N ALA A 96 14.29 19.71 17.93
CA ALA A 96 14.80 21.04 18.26
C ALA A 96 13.81 22.19 17.98
N SER A 97 12.68 21.93 17.34
CA SER A 97 11.73 22.97 16.93
C SER A 97 10.89 23.57 18.08
N GLY A 98 10.89 22.93 19.25
CA GLY A 98 10.01 23.27 20.38
C GLY A 98 8.52 22.93 20.15
N ARG A 99 8.20 22.24 19.04
CA ARG A 99 6.84 21.82 18.67
C ARG A 99 6.75 20.32 18.37
N ALA A 100 7.77 19.56 18.78
CA ALA A 100 7.76 18.11 18.69
C ALA A 100 6.63 17.52 19.54
N VAL A 101 5.99 16.47 19.03
CA VAL A 101 5.02 15.65 19.75
C VAL A 101 5.64 14.31 20.14
N ALA A 102 4.94 13.51 20.95
CA ALA A 102 5.45 12.21 21.40
C ALA A 102 5.89 11.30 20.23
N ALA A 103 5.13 11.30 19.12
CA ALA A 103 5.47 10.55 17.91
C ALA A 103 6.80 10.99 17.28
N ASP A 104 7.16 12.28 17.31
CA ASP A 104 8.43 12.75 16.75
C ASP A 104 9.64 12.23 17.57
N HIS A 105 9.49 12.16 18.89
CA HIS A 105 10.51 11.58 19.77
C HIS A 105 10.60 10.05 19.63
N LEU A 106 9.46 9.38 19.40
CA LEU A 106 9.41 7.97 19.06
C LEU A 106 10.18 7.71 17.75
N ASP A 107 9.91 8.46 16.69
CA ASP A 107 10.55 8.32 15.38
C ASP A 107 12.06 8.55 15.44
N LEU A 108 12.51 9.56 16.18
CA LEU A 108 13.93 9.81 16.43
C LEU A 108 14.55 8.65 17.23
N GLY A 109 13.88 8.20 18.29
CA GLY A 109 14.32 7.07 19.11
C GLY A 109 14.49 5.79 18.30
N MET A 110 13.51 5.44 17.46
CA MET A 110 13.59 4.27 16.56
C MET A 110 14.76 4.38 15.58
N SER A 111 14.93 5.56 14.96
CA SER A 111 16.05 5.82 14.05
C SER A 111 17.42 5.63 14.74
N LEU A 112 17.53 6.07 16.00
CA LEU A 112 18.71 5.87 16.82
C LEU A 112 18.93 4.39 17.20
N VAL A 113 17.87 3.64 17.52
CA VAL A 113 17.95 2.17 17.75
C VAL A 113 18.53 1.48 16.50
N GLN A 114 18.03 1.80 15.31
CA GLN A 114 18.52 1.18 14.07
C GLN A 114 19.97 1.58 13.73
N ALA A 115 20.38 2.80 14.09
CA ALA A 115 21.77 3.23 14.01
C ALA A 115 22.66 2.68 15.14
N ASN A 116 22.13 1.80 16.00
CA ASN A 116 22.80 1.23 17.16
C ASN A 116 23.32 2.27 18.18
N ASN A 117 22.66 3.43 18.26
CA ASN A 117 22.93 4.47 19.25
C ASN A 117 21.94 4.37 20.41
N LEU A 118 22.12 3.32 21.23
CA LEU A 118 21.13 2.89 22.23
C LEU A 118 20.93 3.90 23.38
N ASP A 119 22.00 4.53 23.86
CA ASP A 119 21.92 5.51 24.95
C ASP A 119 21.07 6.73 24.56
N ALA A 120 21.30 7.28 23.35
CA ALA A 120 20.52 8.39 22.84
C ALA A 120 19.08 7.97 22.55
N ALA A 121 18.89 6.76 22.00
CA ALA A 121 17.56 6.21 21.75
C ALA A 121 16.74 6.08 23.05
N LEU A 122 17.36 5.63 24.14
CA LEU A 122 16.70 5.49 25.43
C LEU A 122 16.19 6.84 25.96
N GLY A 123 16.99 7.91 25.78
CA GLY A 123 16.58 9.26 26.11
C GLY A 123 15.32 9.67 25.37
N GLU A 124 15.32 9.55 24.04
CA GLU A 124 14.20 9.95 23.18
C GLU A 124 12.93 9.12 23.42
N LEU A 125 13.04 7.79 23.52
CA LEU A 125 11.90 6.92 23.82
C LEU A 125 11.32 7.17 25.22
N THR A 126 12.16 7.51 26.19
CA THR A 126 11.69 7.89 27.54
C THR A 126 10.96 9.23 27.50
N THR A 127 11.47 10.21 26.74
CA THR A 127 10.77 11.48 26.50
C THR A 127 9.42 11.25 25.83
N ALA A 128 9.36 10.44 24.78
CA ALA A 128 8.11 10.06 24.12
C ALA A 128 7.10 9.46 25.11
N LYS A 129 7.55 8.54 25.99
CA LYS A 129 6.70 7.91 27.03
C LYS A 129 6.17 8.92 28.05
N GLN A 130 6.97 9.91 28.42
CA GLN A 130 6.55 10.97 29.34
C GLN A 130 5.53 11.91 28.71
N MET A 131 5.67 12.19 27.42
CA MET A 131 4.74 13.04 26.66
C MET A 131 3.40 12.34 26.40
N ASP A 132 3.44 11.05 26.09
CA ASP A 132 2.24 10.22 25.93
C ASP A 132 2.45 8.82 26.52
N ALA A 133 1.94 8.62 27.74
CA ALA A 133 2.04 7.35 28.43
C ALA A 133 1.17 6.25 27.82
N LYS A 134 0.20 6.58 26.96
CA LYS A 134 -0.71 5.62 26.32
C LYS A 134 -0.23 5.16 24.95
N LEU A 135 0.83 5.76 24.42
CA LEU A 135 1.36 5.40 23.11
C LEU A 135 2.06 4.03 23.17
N THR A 136 1.31 2.96 22.85
CA THR A 136 1.78 1.56 22.91
C THR A 136 3.06 1.32 22.12
N ALA A 137 3.23 2.00 20.99
CA ALA A 137 4.43 1.92 20.16
C ALA A 137 5.71 2.27 20.93
N VAL A 138 5.63 3.14 21.94
CA VAL A 138 6.77 3.48 22.80
C VAL A 138 7.15 2.33 23.72
N ASP A 139 6.17 1.65 24.35
CA ASP A 139 6.45 0.47 25.18
C ASP A 139 7.06 -0.65 24.34
N TYR A 140 6.58 -0.86 23.12
CA TYR A 140 7.16 -1.84 22.20
C TYR A 140 8.63 -1.53 21.90
N ASN A 141 8.93 -0.31 21.46
CA ASN A 141 10.28 0.09 21.07
C ASN A 141 11.24 0.16 22.28
N LEU A 142 10.76 0.53 23.47
CA LEU A 142 11.54 0.39 24.71
C LEU A 142 11.84 -1.08 25.01
N GLY A 143 10.89 -1.98 24.79
CA GLY A 143 11.10 -3.43 24.93
C GLY A 143 12.21 -3.95 24.02
N ILE A 144 12.22 -3.55 22.74
CA ILE A 144 13.27 -3.89 21.79
C ILE A 144 14.62 -3.30 22.20
N LEU A 145 14.65 -2.02 22.60
CA LEU A 145 15.85 -1.34 23.08
C LEU A 145 16.44 -2.07 24.29
N TYR A 146 15.64 -2.33 25.33
CA TYR A 146 16.10 -3.03 26.54
C TYR A 146 16.58 -4.44 26.23
N LYS A 147 15.96 -5.15 25.28
CA LYS A 147 16.44 -6.44 24.81
C LYS A 147 17.83 -6.32 24.19
N ARG A 148 18.09 -5.30 23.35
CA ARG A 148 19.42 -5.04 22.75
C ARG A 148 20.46 -4.63 23.80
N GLU A 149 20.05 -3.94 24.86
CA GLU A 149 20.89 -3.63 26.03
C GLU A 149 21.07 -4.82 27.00
N LEU A 150 20.48 -5.99 26.70
CA LEU A 150 20.47 -7.18 27.57
C LEU A 150 19.78 -6.98 28.93
N ARG A 151 18.92 -5.96 29.05
CA ARG A 151 18.10 -5.65 30.23
C ARG A 151 16.77 -6.40 30.16
N TYR A 152 16.83 -7.72 30.20
CA TYR A 152 15.67 -8.58 29.96
C TYR A 152 14.46 -8.34 30.89
N PRO A 153 14.62 -8.05 32.20
CA PRO A 153 13.47 -7.75 33.06
C PRO A 153 12.72 -6.48 32.64
N ASP A 154 13.45 -5.46 32.19
CA ASP A 154 12.85 -4.21 31.69
C ASP A 154 12.18 -4.45 30.34
N ALA A 155 12.80 -5.25 29.47
CA ALA A 155 12.25 -5.65 28.18
C ALA A 155 10.94 -6.45 28.33
N GLU A 156 10.91 -7.42 29.25
CA GLU A 156 9.71 -8.20 29.59
C GLU A 156 8.59 -7.29 30.07
N ALA A 157 8.87 -6.39 31.02
CA ALA A 157 7.87 -5.49 31.58
C ALA A 157 7.28 -4.55 30.51
N ALA A 158 8.10 -4.08 29.57
CA ALA A 158 7.67 -3.22 28.47
C ALA A 158 6.81 -4.00 27.45
N LEU A 159 7.27 -5.16 26.98
CA LEU A 159 6.53 -5.98 26.01
C LEU A 159 5.24 -6.56 26.60
N LYS A 160 5.18 -6.84 27.90
CA LYS A 160 3.94 -7.24 28.59
C LYS A 160 2.85 -6.17 28.50
N ARG A 161 3.20 -4.90 28.69
CA ARG A 161 2.25 -3.80 28.50
C ARG A 161 1.71 -3.73 27.07
N VAL A 162 2.54 -4.10 26.08
CA VAL A 162 2.10 -4.15 24.68
C VAL A 162 1.09 -5.27 24.46
N VAL A 163 1.37 -6.51 24.90
CA VAL A 163 0.42 -7.63 24.71
C VAL A 163 -0.83 -7.50 25.60
N GLU A 164 -0.77 -6.74 26.69
CA GLU A 164 -1.96 -6.35 27.47
C GLU A 164 -2.83 -5.33 26.71
N ALA A 165 -2.22 -4.41 25.97
CA ALA A 165 -2.91 -3.42 25.15
C ALA A 165 -3.44 -4.01 23.83
N ASP A 166 -2.68 -4.90 23.21
CA ASP A 166 -3.01 -5.61 21.98
C ASP A 166 -2.57 -7.08 22.08
N SER A 167 -3.48 -7.92 22.57
CA SER A 167 -3.24 -9.34 22.79
C SER A 167 -3.08 -10.15 21.50
N ARG A 168 -3.40 -9.55 20.34
CA ARG A 168 -3.36 -10.20 19.04
C ARG A 168 -2.22 -9.68 18.17
N ASP A 169 -1.22 -9.00 18.75
CA ASP A 169 -0.02 -8.55 18.04
C ASP A 169 1.05 -9.67 17.97
N PRO A 170 1.33 -10.26 16.79
CA PRO A 170 2.28 -11.36 16.68
C PRO A 170 3.73 -10.93 16.98
N ALA A 171 4.08 -9.68 16.69
CA ALA A 171 5.44 -9.17 16.87
C ALA A 171 5.80 -9.01 18.35
N ALA A 172 4.86 -8.55 19.18
CA ALA A 172 5.04 -8.38 20.61
C ALA A 172 5.18 -9.74 21.32
N TRP A 173 4.31 -10.70 20.99
CA TRP A 173 4.42 -12.07 21.50
C TRP A 173 5.71 -12.76 21.04
N PHE A 174 6.08 -12.61 19.77
CA PHE A 174 7.34 -13.13 19.25
C PHE A 174 8.54 -12.58 20.03
N ASN A 175 8.63 -11.26 20.16
CA ASN A 175 9.74 -10.62 20.87
C ASN A 175 9.76 -10.98 22.36
N LEU A 176 8.60 -11.09 23.02
CA LEU A 176 8.50 -11.56 24.39
C LEU A 176 9.04 -13.01 24.54
N GLY A 177 8.72 -13.89 23.59
CA GLY A 177 9.28 -15.25 23.52
C GLY A 177 10.81 -15.26 23.35
N THR A 178 11.36 -14.33 22.57
CA THR A 178 12.83 -14.18 22.44
C THR A 178 13.48 -13.70 23.74
N VAL A 179 12.84 -12.80 24.49
CA VAL A 179 13.30 -12.35 25.82
C VAL A 179 13.35 -13.52 26.80
N TYR A 180 12.26 -14.29 26.91
CA TYR A 180 12.25 -15.48 27.78
C TYR A 180 13.29 -16.53 27.37
N SER A 181 13.50 -16.72 26.06
CA SER A 181 14.54 -17.62 25.57
C SER A 181 15.94 -17.18 25.99
N ALA A 182 16.22 -15.88 25.97
CA ALA A 182 17.49 -15.30 26.40
C ALA A 182 17.72 -15.48 27.92
N GLU A 183 16.65 -15.38 28.71
CA GLU A 183 16.65 -15.67 30.15
C GLU A 183 16.64 -17.18 30.49
N ARG A 184 16.61 -18.06 29.49
CA ARG A 184 16.49 -19.53 29.62
C ARG A 184 15.19 -20.00 30.29
N ARG A 185 14.15 -19.17 30.26
CA ARG A 185 12.79 -19.48 30.71
C ARG A 185 12.03 -20.19 29.60
N LEU A 186 12.45 -21.42 29.33
CA LEU A 186 11.96 -22.21 28.18
C LEU A 186 10.45 -22.47 28.17
N PRO A 187 9.78 -22.73 29.31
CA PRO A 187 8.32 -22.89 29.32
C PRO A 187 7.58 -21.62 28.90
N GLU A 188 7.96 -20.46 29.44
CA GLU A 188 7.35 -19.17 29.08
C GLU A 188 7.66 -18.76 27.65
N ALA A 189 8.87 -19.04 27.16
CA ALA A 189 9.23 -18.84 25.76
C ALA A 189 8.37 -19.70 24.82
N LEU A 190 8.13 -20.97 25.19
CA LEU A 190 7.29 -21.87 24.41
C LEU A 190 5.85 -21.35 24.33
N ASP A 191 5.29 -20.90 25.46
CA ASP A 191 3.94 -20.35 25.55
C ASP A 191 3.77 -19.10 24.67
N ALA A 192 4.73 -18.17 24.74
CA ALA A 192 4.71 -16.96 23.92
C ALA A 192 4.77 -17.26 22.40
N HIS A 193 5.63 -18.18 21.96
CA HIS A 193 5.66 -18.59 20.56
C HIS A 193 4.40 -19.38 20.16
N GLN A 194 3.83 -20.19 21.06
CA GLN A 194 2.57 -20.87 20.80
C GLN A 194 1.41 -19.90 20.63
N HIS A 195 1.39 -18.78 21.36
CA HIS A 195 0.42 -17.71 21.14
C HIS A 195 0.50 -17.17 19.71
N VAL A 196 1.69 -16.92 19.17
CA VAL A 196 1.86 -16.53 17.76
C VAL A 196 1.34 -17.62 16.82
N LEU A 197 1.66 -18.90 17.07
CA LEU A 197 1.19 -20.00 16.23
C LEU A 197 -0.33 -20.21 16.27
N GLN A 198 -0.99 -19.85 17.38
CA GLN A 198 -2.45 -19.91 17.50
C GLN A 198 -3.15 -18.79 16.70
N MET A 199 -2.43 -17.71 16.37
CA MET A 199 -2.99 -16.62 15.57
C MET A 199 -3.23 -17.00 14.10
N GLY A 200 -2.53 -18.03 13.60
CA GLY A 200 -2.56 -18.42 12.19
C GLY A 200 -1.41 -17.82 11.39
N PHE A 201 -1.18 -18.39 10.21
CA PHE A 201 -0.08 -17.99 9.32
C PHE A 201 -0.31 -16.60 8.77
N GLY A 202 -1.53 -16.26 8.36
CA GLY A 202 -1.83 -14.98 7.72
C GLY A 202 -1.99 -13.79 8.66
N ARG A 203 -1.81 -13.90 9.98
CA ARG A 203 -1.80 -12.68 10.84
C ARG A 203 -0.41 -12.04 10.95
N GLY A 204 0.64 -12.76 10.55
CA GLY A 204 2.02 -12.33 10.71
C GLY A 204 2.96 -13.42 10.21
N GLN A 205 2.97 -13.61 8.89
CA GLN A 205 3.60 -14.77 8.24
C GLN A 205 5.06 -14.96 8.65
N ASN A 206 5.83 -13.88 8.71
CA ASN A 206 7.23 -13.88 9.16
C ASN A 206 7.37 -14.28 10.64
N PHE A 207 6.54 -13.73 11.53
CA PHE A 207 6.53 -14.08 12.95
C PHE A 207 6.07 -15.52 13.18
N TYR A 208 5.12 -16.01 12.38
CA TYR A 208 4.63 -17.39 12.43
C TYR A 208 5.75 -18.36 12.05
N VAL A 209 6.37 -18.16 10.88
CA VAL A 209 7.48 -19.00 10.41
C VAL A 209 8.65 -18.96 11.39
N ALA A 210 9.04 -17.77 11.86
CA ALA A 210 10.08 -17.64 12.87
C ALA A 210 9.69 -18.35 14.19
N SER A 211 8.45 -18.22 14.64
CA SER A 211 7.96 -18.90 15.85
C SER A 211 8.00 -20.42 15.72
N LEU A 212 7.68 -21.00 14.55
CA LEU A 212 7.82 -22.45 14.35
C LEU A 212 9.26 -22.91 14.58
N PHE A 213 10.25 -22.19 14.04
CA PHE A 213 11.66 -22.53 14.22
C PHE A 213 12.11 -22.37 15.69
N HIS A 214 11.67 -21.31 16.36
CA HIS A 214 11.94 -21.09 17.78
C HIS A 214 11.29 -22.18 18.66
N THR A 215 10.02 -22.50 18.42
CA THR A 215 9.30 -23.58 19.09
C THR A 215 10.01 -24.92 18.89
N PHE A 216 10.45 -25.25 17.67
CA PHE A 216 11.26 -26.45 17.41
C PHE A 216 12.52 -26.50 18.28
N THR A 217 13.25 -25.39 18.33
CA THR A 217 14.49 -25.27 19.13
C THR A 217 14.22 -25.44 20.63
N ILE A 218 13.16 -24.81 21.13
CA ILE A 218 12.75 -24.88 22.54
C ILE A 218 12.30 -26.29 22.91
N LEU A 219 11.45 -26.93 22.10
CA LEU A 219 10.99 -28.31 22.32
C LEU A 219 12.14 -29.31 22.34
N THR A 220 13.13 -29.13 21.46
CA THR A 220 14.36 -29.93 21.46
C THR A 220 15.11 -29.80 22.78
N ARG A 221 15.26 -28.58 23.30
CA ARG A 221 15.91 -28.31 24.61
C ARG A 221 15.11 -28.87 25.79
N LEU A 222 13.78 -28.86 25.68
CA LEU A 222 12.86 -29.46 26.66
C LEU A 222 12.76 -30.99 26.54
N LYS A 223 13.52 -31.63 25.64
CA LYS A 223 13.51 -33.08 25.39
C LYS A 223 12.12 -33.61 24.97
N ARG A 224 11.41 -32.86 24.12
CA ARG A 224 10.11 -33.23 23.53
C ARG A 224 10.23 -33.47 22.01
N PRO A 225 10.95 -34.53 21.57
CA PRO A 225 11.35 -34.71 20.17
C PRO A 225 10.16 -34.93 19.21
N ASP A 226 9.13 -35.64 19.65
CA ASP A 226 7.96 -35.94 18.80
C ASP A 226 7.19 -34.67 18.42
N GLU A 227 7.09 -33.72 19.35
CA GLU A 227 6.46 -32.43 19.12
C GLU A 227 7.36 -31.52 18.28
N ALA A 228 8.67 -31.53 18.56
CA ALA A 228 9.65 -30.79 17.76
C ALA A 228 9.58 -31.20 16.28
N GLN A 229 9.52 -32.50 15.99
CA GLN A 229 9.46 -33.00 14.62
C GLN A 229 8.18 -32.57 13.87
N LYS A 230 7.04 -32.50 14.56
CA LYS A 230 5.78 -32.01 13.98
C LYS A 230 5.90 -30.55 13.57
N VAL A 231 6.44 -29.72 14.46
CA VAL A 231 6.61 -28.28 14.21
C VAL A 231 7.62 -28.03 13.08
N LEU A 232 8.72 -28.78 13.05
CA LEU A 232 9.71 -28.68 11.98
C LEU A 232 9.11 -28.99 10.60
N LYS A 233 8.27 -30.02 10.50
CA LYS A 233 7.59 -30.37 9.25
C LYS A 233 6.69 -29.23 8.74
N ILE A 234 5.98 -28.54 9.63
CA ILE A 234 5.17 -27.37 9.28
C ILE A 234 6.07 -26.22 8.81
N HIS A 235 7.18 -25.98 9.51
CA HIS A 235 8.14 -24.94 9.13
C HIS A 235 8.71 -25.18 7.73
N GLU A 236 9.09 -26.41 7.39
CA GLU A 236 9.60 -26.77 6.06
C GLU A 236 8.59 -26.51 4.93
N GLN A 237 7.29 -26.61 5.21
CA GLN A 237 6.22 -26.35 4.24
C GLN A 237 5.94 -24.87 4.02
N LEU A 238 6.25 -24.01 5.01
CA LEU A 238 5.87 -22.60 5.00
C LEU A 238 7.05 -21.64 4.86
N ARG A 239 8.28 -22.06 5.18
CA ARG A 239 9.44 -21.14 5.19
C ARG A 239 9.70 -20.47 3.84
N ASP A 240 9.40 -21.16 2.75
CA ASP A 240 9.65 -20.67 1.38
C ASP A 240 8.51 -19.74 0.90
N LYS A 241 7.41 -19.64 1.65
CA LYS A 241 6.34 -18.67 1.41
C LYS A 241 6.66 -17.28 1.96
N VAL A 242 7.69 -17.15 2.79
CA VAL A 242 8.08 -15.87 3.39
C VAL A 242 9.46 -15.49 2.87
N PRO A 243 9.66 -14.27 2.34
CA PRO A 243 10.98 -13.81 1.92
C PRO A 243 12.01 -13.92 3.05
N THR A 244 13.19 -14.47 2.76
CA THR A 244 14.24 -14.67 3.77
C THR A 244 14.65 -13.37 4.47
N ILE A 245 14.56 -12.23 3.77
CA ILE A 245 14.82 -10.91 4.34
C ILE A 245 13.87 -10.58 5.51
N SER A 246 12.62 -11.03 5.45
CA SER A 246 11.59 -10.80 6.47
C SER A 246 11.79 -11.68 7.71
N LEU A 247 12.67 -12.68 7.64
CA LEU A 247 13.05 -13.56 8.76
C LEU A 247 14.34 -13.09 9.47
N GLN A 248 14.92 -11.97 9.06
CA GLN A 248 16.08 -11.39 9.74
C GLN A 248 15.66 -10.61 10.99
N ASN A 249 16.57 -10.52 11.97
CA ASN A 249 16.30 -9.86 13.25
C ASN A 249 15.71 -8.43 13.12
N PRO A 250 16.21 -7.54 12.24
CA PRO A 250 15.62 -6.20 12.13
C PRO A 250 14.14 -6.21 11.76
N ALA A 251 13.73 -7.09 10.85
CA ALA A 251 12.33 -7.23 10.43
C ALA A 251 11.46 -7.84 11.55
N LEU A 252 11.98 -8.87 12.24
CA LEU A 252 11.30 -9.52 13.36
C LEU A 252 11.29 -8.69 14.66
N GLU A 253 12.09 -7.63 14.74
CA GLU A 253 12.07 -6.69 15.86
C GLU A 253 11.16 -5.50 15.64
N GLY A 254 10.82 -5.16 14.40
CA GLY A 254 10.02 -3.98 14.09
C GLY A 254 8.51 -4.19 14.27
N GLY A 255 7.97 -5.23 13.63
CA GLY A 255 6.51 -5.37 13.50
C GLY A 255 5.84 -4.09 12.98
N LYS A 256 4.54 -3.90 13.28
CA LYS A 256 3.82 -2.67 12.93
C LYS A 256 4.32 -1.42 13.67
N TYR A 257 5.00 -1.60 14.80
CA TYR A 257 5.52 -0.52 15.63
C TYR A 257 6.91 -0.02 15.21
N GLY A 258 7.51 -0.61 14.17
CA GLY A 258 8.78 -0.19 13.58
C GLY A 258 8.63 0.84 12.46
N ALA A 259 7.39 1.20 12.09
CA ALA A 259 7.08 2.19 11.06
C ALA A 259 7.07 3.62 11.64
N ILE A 260 7.67 4.55 10.90
CA ILE A 260 7.73 5.97 11.26
C ILE A 260 6.33 6.59 11.18
N GLN A 261 5.93 7.31 12.23
CA GLN A 261 4.61 7.94 12.35
C GLN A 261 4.68 9.44 12.10
N VAL A 262 4.46 9.85 10.85
CA VAL A 262 4.39 11.27 10.52
C VAL A 262 3.03 11.84 10.93
N PRO A 263 2.97 12.80 11.89
CA PRO A 263 1.71 13.46 12.21
C PRO A 263 1.18 14.20 10.98
N PRO A 264 -0.14 14.12 10.71
CA PRO A 264 -0.73 14.80 9.57
C PRO A 264 -0.52 16.31 9.69
N ALA A 265 -0.14 16.93 8.58
CA ALA A 265 -0.06 18.38 8.50
C ALA A 265 -1.47 18.96 8.68
N GLU A 266 -1.59 20.09 9.38
CA GLU A 266 -2.83 20.86 9.32
C GLU A 266 -3.10 21.22 7.86
N ALA A 267 -4.26 20.81 7.33
CA ALA A 267 -4.69 21.16 6.00
C ALA A 267 -4.84 22.68 5.89
N ARG A 268 -3.82 23.35 5.35
CA ARG A 268 -3.85 24.77 5.04
C ARG A 268 -4.35 24.93 3.63
N VAL A 269 -5.60 25.33 3.49
CA VAL A 269 -6.08 25.91 2.22
C VAL A 269 -5.38 27.26 2.09
N ALA A 270 -4.19 27.26 1.48
CA ALA A 270 -3.58 28.51 1.08
C ALA A 270 -4.58 29.20 0.15
N SER A 271 -5.02 30.41 0.53
CA SER A 271 -5.68 31.31 -0.43
C SER A 271 -4.60 31.78 -1.41
N VAL A 272 -4.20 30.88 -2.29
CA VAL A 272 -3.45 31.28 -3.46
C VAL A 272 -4.41 32.17 -4.22
N ASN A 273 -4.05 33.43 -4.43
CA ASN A 273 -4.66 34.24 -5.48
C ASN A 273 -4.19 33.63 -6.81
N ALA A 274 -4.57 32.37 -7.04
CA ALA A 274 -4.28 31.63 -8.25
C ALA A 274 -5.06 32.39 -9.30
N GLY A 275 -4.33 33.10 -10.18
CA GLY A 275 -4.92 33.63 -11.39
C GLY A 275 -5.83 32.57 -11.99
N ARG A 276 -7.02 32.98 -12.43
CA ARG A 276 -8.11 32.11 -12.89
C ARG A 276 -7.56 30.88 -13.62
N VAL A 277 -7.59 29.71 -12.99
CA VAL A 277 -7.19 28.45 -13.62
C VAL A 277 -8.19 28.18 -14.74
N THR A 278 -7.71 28.07 -15.97
CA THR A 278 -8.53 27.76 -17.13
C THR A 278 -8.11 26.43 -17.71
N PHE A 279 -9.09 25.59 -18.03
CA PHE A 279 -8.87 24.37 -18.79
C PHE A 279 -9.08 24.66 -20.28
N ALA A 280 -8.22 24.09 -21.12
CA ALA A 280 -8.39 24.09 -22.56
C ALA A 280 -8.69 22.66 -23.01
N ASP A 281 -9.71 22.49 -23.84
CA ASP A 281 -9.95 21.23 -24.51
C ASP A 281 -8.84 21.01 -25.56
N ILE A 282 -8.09 19.92 -25.38
CA ILE A 282 -7.02 19.51 -26.30
C ILE A 282 -7.32 18.17 -26.97
N THR A 283 -8.52 17.62 -26.82
CA THR A 283 -8.87 16.26 -27.26
C THR A 283 -8.61 16.07 -28.76
N ALA A 284 -8.97 17.08 -29.57
CA ALA A 284 -8.67 17.10 -31.00
C ALA A 284 -7.16 17.17 -31.32
N ARG A 285 -6.38 17.91 -30.52
CA ARG A 285 -4.92 17.99 -30.67
C ARG A 285 -4.25 16.66 -30.32
N LEU A 286 -4.82 15.92 -29.37
CA LEU A 286 -4.37 14.58 -28.99
C LEU A 286 -4.77 13.51 -30.03
N GLY A 287 -5.59 13.84 -31.03
CA GLY A 287 -6.11 12.84 -31.98
C GLY A 287 -7.21 11.94 -31.42
N ILE A 288 -7.79 12.30 -30.27
CA ILE A 288 -8.89 11.57 -29.64
C ILE A 288 -10.20 12.13 -30.21
N SER A 289 -11.05 11.26 -30.74
CA SER A 289 -12.36 11.64 -31.27
C SER A 289 -13.38 10.58 -30.90
N LEU A 290 -14.17 10.87 -29.87
CA LEU A 290 -15.28 10.03 -29.45
C LEU A 290 -16.55 10.56 -30.10
N SER A 291 -17.28 9.69 -30.80
CA SER A 291 -18.62 10.06 -31.27
C SER A 291 -19.53 10.20 -30.06
N PRO A 292 -20.36 11.25 -29.98
CA PRO A 292 -21.38 11.34 -28.93
C PRO A 292 -22.18 10.04 -28.97
N ALA A 293 -22.30 9.35 -27.85
CA ALA A 293 -23.11 8.14 -27.77
C ALA A 293 -24.48 8.47 -28.37
N ALA A 294 -24.88 7.75 -29.42
CA ALA A 294 -26.24 7.86 -29.91
C ALA A 294 -27.12 7.54 -28.71
N VAL A 295 -27.87 8.52 -28.21
CA VAL A 295 -28.86 8.32 -27.16
C VAL A 295 -29.77 7.23 -27.68
N THR A 296 -29.56 6.00 -27.22
CA THR A 296 -30.42 4.88 -27.57
C THR A 296 -31.79 5.21 -27.02
N ARG A 297 -32.66 5.72 -27.90
CA ARG A 297 -34.07 5.89 -27.60
C ARG A 297 -34.65 4.51 -27.34
N SER A 298 -35.16 4.36 -26.12
CA SER A 298 -36.17 3.40 -25.63
C SER A 298 -35.81 1.92 -25.52
N GLY A 299 -35.91 1.39 -24.30
CA GLY A 299 -36.30 -0.01 -24.01
C GLY A 299 -35.38 -0.80 -23.09
N ASP A 300 -34.07 -0.59 -23.17
CA ASP A 300 -33.08 -1.40 -22.45
C ASP A 300 -32.71 -0.76 -21.09
N LEU A 301 -33.34 -1.25 -20.02
CA LEU A 301 -33.08 -0.83 -18.64
C LEU A 301 -31.61 -1.01 -18.25
N GLY A 302 -30.92 -2.04 -18.76
CA GLY A 302 -29.53 -2.31 -18.44
C GLY A 302 -28.59 -1.23 -18.95
N ARG A 303 -28.72 -0.83 -20.22
CA ARG A 303 -27.93 0.27 -20.80
C ARG A 303 -28.28 1.63 -20.17
N ALA A 304 -29.56 1.84 -19.85
CA ALA A 304 -29.99 3.06 -19.16
C ALA A 304 -29.39 3.13 -17.74
N ALA A 305 -29.37 2.02 -17.01
CA ALA A 305 -28.76 1.92 -15.68
C ALA A 305 -27.24 2.12 -15.73
N ALA A 306 -26.53 1.53 -16.70
CA ALA A 306 -25.10 1.76 -16.88
C ALA A 306 -24.78 3.24 -17.16
N SER A 307 -25.63 3.94 -17.91
CA SER A 307 -25.47 5.37 -18.23
C SER A 307 -25.54 6.29 -17.01
N HIS A 308 -26.09 5.83 -15.88
CA HIS A 308 -26.14 6.57 -14.62
C HIS A 308 -24.76 6.91 -14.05
N PHE A 309 -23.74 6.12 -14.40
CA PHE A 309 -22.38 6.27 -13.87
C PHE A 309 -21.49 7.21 -14.70
N GLY A 310 -21.92 7.58 -15.90
CA GLY A 310 -21.11 8.39 -16.82
C GLY A 310 -19.90 7.64 -17.41
N PRO A 311 -19.17 8.26 -18.37
CA PRO A 311 -17.98 7.65 -18.93
C PRO A 311 -16.83 7.60 -17.92
N SER A 312 -15.95 6.62 -18.09
CA SER A 312 -14.74 6.45 -17.27
C SER A 312 -13.50 6.27 -18.15
N VAL A 313 -12.32 6.44 -17.55
CA VAL A 313 -11.04 6.20 -18.21
C VAL A 313 -10.19 5.28 -17.32
N ALA A 314 -9.59 4.25 -17.91
CA ALA A 314 -8.52 3.48 -17.32
C ALA A 314 -7.20 3.83 -18.04
N VAL A 315 -6.12 3.92 -17.28
CA VAL A 315 -4.78 4.26 -17.79
C VAL A 315 -3.87 3.07 -17.54
N GLY A 316 -3.11 2.66 -18.55
CA GLY A 316 -2.15 1.56 -18.44
C GLY A 316 -1.30 1.45 -19.70
N ASP A 317 -0.04 1.05 -19.54
CA ASP A 317 0.87 0.76 -20.64
C ASP A 317 0.63 -0.68 -21.11
N TYR A 318 -0.24 -0.87 -22.10
CA TYR A 318 -0.71 -2.22 -22.46
C TYR A 318 0.25 -2.95 -23.41
N ASP A 319 1.16 -2.24 -24.08
CA ASP A 319 2.14 -2.82 -24.99
C ASP A 319 3.59 -2.74 -24.50
N GLY A 320 3.82 -2.12 -23.34
CA GLY A 320 5.10 -2.11 -22.63
C GLY A 320 6.12 -1.14 -23.24
N ASP A 321 5.66 -0.11 -23.96
CA ASP A 321 6.53 0.84 -24.64
C ASP A 321 6.99 2.02 -23.74
N GLY A 322 6.49 2.08 -22.50
CA GLY A 322 6.78 3.12 -21.53
C GLY A 322 5.90 4.36 -21.68
N HIS A 323 4.85 4.32 -22.50
CA HIS A 323 3.90 5.40 -22.73
C HIS A 323 2.49 4.96 -22.30
N PRO A 324 1.95 5.50 -21.19
CA PRO A 324 0.63 5.10 -20.73
C PRO A 324 -0.47 5.34 -21.77
N ASP A 325 -1.26 4.31 -22.05
CA ASP A 325 -2.39 4.31 -22.97
C ASP A 325 -3.71 4.56 -22.23
N LEU A 326 -4.77 4.82 -23.00
CA LEU A 326 -6.09 5.14 -22.44
C LEU A 326 -7.14 4.14 -22.91
N TYR A 327 -7.85 3.52 -21.98
CA TYR A 327 -9.09 2.81 -22.26
C TYR A 327 -10.30 3.61 -21.76
N VAL A 328 -11.12 4.10 -22.68
CA VAL A 328 -12.31 4.90 -22.39
C VAL A 328 -13.54 4.01 -22.39
N VAL A 329 -14.24 3.99 -21.26
CA VAL A 329 -15.53 3.33 -21.10
C VAL A 329 -16.64 4.29 -21.48
N VAL A 330 -17.53 3.83 -22.37
CA VAL A 330 -18.72 4.58 -22.79
C VAL A 330 -19.96 3.76 -22.44
N PRO A 331 -20.68 4.07 -21.35
CA PRO A 331 -21.59 3.09 -20.76
C PRO A 331 -22.69 2.52 -21.65
N ALA A 332 -23.28 3.33 -22.52
CA ALA A 332 -24.33 2.88 -23.45
C ALA A 332 -23.81 2.51 -24.85
N ALA A 333 -22.50 2.60 -25.09
CA ALA A 333 -21.91 2.45 -26.42
C ALA A 333 -20.64 1.58 -26.39
N THR A 334 -19.89 1.62 -27.48
CA THR A 334 -18.61 0.93 -27.63
C THR A 334 -17.53 1.64 -26.81
N ASN A 335 -16.68 0.85 -26.15
CA ASN A 335 -15.51 1.37 -25.45
C ASN A 335 -14.34 1.57 -26.42
N HIS A 336 -13.34 2.36 -26.03
CA HIS A 336 -12.23 2.72 -26.90
C HIS A 336 -10.87 2.50 -26.24
N LEU A 337 -9.94 1.82 -26.92
CA LEU A 337 -8.52 1.76 -26.55
C LEU A 337 -7.70 2.69 -27.45
N PHE A 338 -7.01 3.64 -26.85
CA PHE A 338 -6.15 4.61 -27.52
C PHE A 338 -4.69 4.36 -27.17
N HIS A 339 -3.90 4.01 -28.18
CA HIS A 339 -2.45 3.86 -28.04
C HIS A 339 -1.74 5.22 -28.04
N ASN A 340 -0.83 5.44 -27.09
CA ASN A 340 -0.07 6.67 -26.92
C ASN A 340 1.29 6.62 -27.64
N HIS A 341 1.50 7.50 -28.62
CA HIS A 341 2.76 7.52 -29.39
C HIS A 341 3.94 8.18 -28.66
N GLY A 342 3.80 8.54 -27.38
CA GLY A 342 4.83 9.25 -26.59
C GLY A 342 5.09 10.70 -27.00
N ASN A 343 4.43 11.19 -28.05
CA ASN A 343 4.59 12.54 -28.60
C ASN A 343 3.36 13.45 -28.34
N GLY A 344 2.45 13.01 -27.47
CA GLY A 344 1.20 13.70 -27.15
C GLY A 344 0.10 13.49 -28.20
N THR A 345 0.16 12.42 -28.99
CA THR A 345 -0.91 12.00 -29.89
C THR A 345 -1.29 10.56 -29.61
N PHE A 346 -2.54 10.23 -29.94
CA PHE A 346 -3.13 8.92 -29.72
C PHE A 346 -3.71 8.34 -31.01
N THR A 347 -3.81 7.01 -31.07
CA THR A 347 -4.53 6.32 -32.14
C THR A 347 -5.50 5.32 -31.55
N ASP A 348 -6.75 5.34 -32.02
CA ASP A 348 -7.75 4.34 -31.66
C ASP A 348 -7.34 2.98 -32.26
N VAL A 349 -7.04 2.02 -31.40
CA VAL A 349 -6.66 0.64 -31.74
C VAL A 349 -7.72 -0.37 -31.32
N THR A 350 -8.91 0.08 -30.94
CA THR A 350 -9.98 -0.73 -30.32
C THR A 350 -10.31 -2.00 -31.09
N GLU A 351 -10.56 -1.87 -32.40
CA GLU A 351 -10.94 -3.01 -33.25
C GLU A 351 -9.78 -4.00 -33.41
N LYS A 352 -8.56 -3.48 -33.62
CA LYS A 352 -7.34 -4.29 -33.74
C LYS A 352 -7.04 -5.05 -32.43
N ALA A 353 -7.26 -4.39 -31.30
CA ALA A 353 -7.04 -4.93 -29.97
C ALA A 353 -8.15 -5.91 -29.55
N GLY A 354 -9.36 -5.78 -30.08
CA GLY A 354 -10.49 -6.66 -29.80
C GLY A 354 -11.23 -6.35 -28.49
N VAL A 355 -11.17 -5.09 -28.02
CA VAL A 355 -11.65 -4.67 -26.69
C VAL A 355 -12.84 -3.70 -26.74
N ALA A 356 -13.55 -3.65 -27.87
CA ALA A 356 -14.69 -2.77 -28.09
C ALA A 356 -15.83 -2.97 -27.06
N GLY A 357 -16.00 -4.19 -26.55
CA GLY A 357 -17.11 -4.57 -25.68
C GLY A 357 -18.47 -4.59 -26.38
N ARG A 358 -19.51 -4.98 -25.64
CA ARG A 358 -20.90 -5.08 -26.15
C ARG A 358 -21.79 -3.90 -25.73
N GLY A 359 -21.23 -2.91 -25.03
CA GLY A 359 -21.95 -1.86 -24.31
C GLY A 359 -22.47 -2.34 -22.95
N GLY A 360 -22.92 -1.39 -22.12
CA GLY A 360 -23.32 -1.66 -20.73
C GLY A 360 -22.16 -1.62 -19.73
N SER A 361 -20.97 -1.18 -20.14
CA SER A 361 -19.80 -1.03 -19.27
C SER A 361 -19.95 0.17 -18.32
N VAL A 362 -19.26 0.18 -17.20
CA VAL A 362 -19.31 1.25 -16.19
C VAL A 362 -17.91 1.75 -15.86
N ALA A 363 -16.98 0.83 -15.62
CA ALA A 363 -15.58 1.16 -15.34
C ALA A 363 -14.65 0.09 -15.89
N ALA A 364 -13.35 0.40 -15.94
CA ALA A 364 -12.32 -0.56 -16.27
C ALA A 364 -11.06 -0.34 -15.44
N ALA A 365 -10.22 -1.36 -15.35
CA ALA A 365 -8.89 -1.32 -14.74
C ALA A 365 -7.92 -2.18 -15.56
N PHE A 366 -6.66 -1.74 -15.63
CA PHE A 366 -5.56 -2.55 -16.13
C PHE A 366 -4.85 -3.23 -14.97
N ALA A 367 -4.48 -4.50 -15.14
CA ALA A 367 -3.69 -5.26 -14.17
C ALA A 367 -2.97 -6.44 -14.80
N ASP A 368 -1.73 -6.68 -14.38
CA ASP A 368 -0.94 -7.87 -14.74
C ASP A 368 -1.25 -9.02 -13.78
N TYR A 369 -2.47 -9.57 -13.90
CA TYR A 369 -2.96 -10.57 -12.95
C TYR A 369 -2.31 -11.95 -13.06
N ASP A 370 -1.68 -12.25 -14.21
CA ASP A 370 -1.00 -13.51 -14.48
C ASP A 370 0.53 -13.38 -14.43
N ASN A 371 1.06 -12.25 -13.94
CA ASN A 371 2.49 -11.95 -13.84
C ASN A 371 3.22 -12.16 -15.17
N SER A 372 2.55 -11.88 -16.29
CA SER A 372 3.09 -12.08 -17.64
C SER A 372 3.96 -10.90 -18.09
N GLY A 373 3.92 -9.77 -17.39
CA GLY A 373 4.50 -8.50 -17.80
C GLY A 373 3.61 -7.73 -18.78
N HIS A 374 2.38 -8.18 -19.02
CA HIS A 374 1.46 -7.58 -19.99
C HIS A 374 0.10 -7.31 -19.33
N PRO A 375 -0.18 -6.05 -18.91
CA PRO A 375 -1.42 -5.72 -18.24
C PRO A 375 -2.66 -6.12 -19.06
N SER A 376 -3.53 -6.90 -18.44
CA SER A 376 -4.83 -7.30 -18.94
C SER A 376 -5.91 -6.31 -18.50
N LEU A 377 -7.07 -6.32 -19.17
CA LEU A 377 -8.13 -5.34 -18.95
C LEU A 377 -9.36 -6.00 -18.31
N PHE A 378 -9.76 -5.48 -17.14
CA PHE A 378 -10.95 -5.87 -16.42
C PHE A 378 -12.02 -4.79 -16.60
N VAL A 379 -13.14 -5.12 -17.24
CA VAL A 379 -14.22 -4.17 -17.56
C VAL A 379 -15.47 -4.52 -16.76
N ALA A 380 -15.85 -3.66 -15.82
CA ALA A 380 -17.07 -3.80 -15.04
C ALA A 380 -18.29 -3.26 -15.78
N GLY A 381 -19.45 -3.86 -15.55
CA GLY A 381 -20.71 -3.35 -16.05
C GLY A 381 -21.86 -4.35 -15.95
N LEU A 382 -22.79 -4.23 -16.88
CA LEU A 382 -23.95 -5.10 -16.98
C LEU A 382 -23.53 -6.55 -17.27
N ASN A 383 -24.07 -7.49 -16.49
CA ASN A 383 -23.77 -8.92 -16.50
C ASN A 383 -22.41 -9.31 -15.90
N GLY A 384 -21.75 -8.40 -15.19
CA GLY A 384 -20.54 -8.69 -14.43
C GLY A 384 -19.28 -8.00 -14.94
N ILE A 385 -18.13 -8.57 -14.55
CA ILE A 385 -16.82 -8.23 -15.12
C ILE A 385 -16.60 -8.99 -16.43
N THR A 386 -16.00 -8.33 -17.42
CA THR A 386 -15.36 -8.96 -18.58
C THR A 386 -13.84 -8.87 -18.43
N LEU A 387 -13.14 -9.99 -18.50
CA LEU A 387 -11.68 -10.08 -18.51
C LEU A 387 -11.17 -10.26 -19.94
N TYR A 388 -10.51 -9.22 -20.46
CA TYR A 388 -9.73 -9.27 -21.69
C TYR A 388 -8.27 -9.53 -21.32
N ARG A 389 -7.80 -10.78 -21.49
CA ARG A 389 -6.39 -11.13 -21.28
C ARG A 389 -5.54 -10.60 -22.42
N ASN A 390 -4.47 -9.89 -22.07
CA ASN A 390 -3.50 -9.39 -23.03
C ASN A 390 -2.61 -10.53 -23.55
N LYS A 391 -2.43 -10.62 -24.86
CA LYS A 391 -1.59 -11.67 -25.48
C LYS A 391 -0.13 -11.24 -25.64
N GLY A 392 0.25 -10.03 -25.23
CA GLY A 392 1.59 -9.47 -25.38
C GLY A 392 1.93 -9.03 -26.81
N ASN A 393 0.95 -9.01 -27.71
CA ASN A 393 1.12 -8.58 -29.11
C ASN A 393 0.17 -7.44 -29.51
N GLY A 394 -0.33 -6.71 -28.51
CA GLY A 394 -1.29 -5.62 -28.65
C GLY A 394 -2.72 -6.05 -28.98
N ALA A 395 -3.01 -7.35 -28.90
CA ALA A 395 -4.37 -7.87 -29.01
C ALA A 395 -4.77 -8.62 -27.74
N PHE A 396 -6.06 -8.59 -27.45
CA PHE A 396 -6.66 -9.21 -26.28
C PHE A 396 -7.54 -10.41 -26.67
N VAL A 397 -7.89 -11.21 -25.68
CA VAL A 397 -8.86 -12.30 -25.79
C VAL A 397 -9.76 -12.29 -24.56
N ASP A 398 -11.07 -12.42 -24.76
CA ASP A 398 -12.03 -12.58 -23.66
C ASP A 398 -11.84 -13.96 -23.03
N GLU A 399 -11.30 -13.99 -21.81
CA GLU A 399 -11.10 -15.20 -21.00
C GLU A 399 -12.01 -15.22 -19.76
N THR A 400 -13.04 -14.39 -19.71
CA THR A 400 -13.93 -14.23 -18.54
C THR A 400 -14.46 -15.57 -18.01
N GLU A 401 -14.99 -16.42 -18.90
CA GLU A 401 -15.55 -17.71 -18.51
C GLU A 401 -14.46 -18.72 -18.12
N LYS A 402 -13.34 -18.74 -18.84
CA LYS A 402 -12.18 -19.61 -18.54
C LYS A 402 -11.57 -19.27 -17.18
N ALA A 403 -11.53 -17.98 -16.84
CA ALA A 403 -11.01 -17.47 -15.58
C ALA A 403 -11.96 -17.68 -14.39
N GLY A 404 -13.18 -18.19 -14.61
CA GLY A 404 -14.17 -18.39 -13.54
C GLY A 404 -14.92 -17.13 -13.12
N LEU A 405 -14.84 -16.04 -13.89
CA LEU A 405 -15.39 -14.72 -13.55
C LEU A 405 -16.77 -14.44 -14.17
N ARG A 406 -17.50 -15.49 -14.56
CA ARG A 406 -18.81 -15.33 -15.20
C ARG A 406 -19.79 -14.65 -14.25
N GLY A 407 -20.19 -13.43 -14.59
CA GLY A 407 -21.14 -12.66 -13.81
C GLY A 407 -22.58 -13.15 -13.92
N LYS A 408 -23.42 -12.64 -13.01
CA LYS A 408 -24.85 -12.91 -13.00
C LYS A 408 -25.55 -12.02 -14.03
N ARG A 409 -26.45 -12.63 -14.80
CA ARG A 409 -27.24 -11.93 -15.82
C ARG A 409 -28.07 -10.81 -15.19
N ASP A 410 -28.00 -9.63 -15.81
CA ASP A 410 -28.66 -8.37 -15.43
C ASP A 410 -28.27 -7.82 -14.04
N GLU A 411 -27.23 -8.37 -13.41
CA GLU A 411 -26.53 -7.70 -12.31
C GLU A 411 -25.62 -6.61 -12.87
N LEU A 412 -25.57 -5.47 -12.18
CA LEU A 412 -24.78 -4.32 -12.58
C LEU A 412 -23.58 -4.14 -11.66
N ASP A 413 -22.38 -4.44 -12.17
CA ASP A 413 -21.11 -4.21 -11.49
C ASP A 413 -20.57 -2.83 -11.78
N THR A 414 -19.88 -2.24 -10.81
CA THR A 414 -19.42 -0.85 -10.87
C THR A 414 -17.91 -0.72 -10.97
N ARG A 415 -17.11 -1.52 -10.27
CA ARG A 415 -15.64 -1.49 -10.33
C ARG A 415 -15.02 -2.87 -10.14
N ALA A 416 -13.86 -3.04 -10.77
CA ALA A 416 -12.89 -4.09 -10.46
C ALA A 416 -11.73 -3.45 -9.67
N LEU A 417 -11.47 -3.95 -8.48
CA LEU A 417 -10.33 -3.58 -7.64
C LEU A 417 -9.36 -4.74 -7.63
N LEU A 418 -8.11 -4.48 -7.99
CA LEU A 418 -7.06 -5.49 -8.02
C LEU A 418 -5.96 -5.13 -7.03
N PHE A 419 -5.69 -6.05 -6.11
CA PHE A 419 -4.68 -5.95 -5.07
C PHE A 419 -4.34 -7.35 -4.57
N ASP A 420 -3.14 -7.55 -4.06
CA ASP A 420 -2.74 -8.81 -3.43
C ASP A 420 -3.31 -8.83 -2.01
N ALA A 421 -4.36 -9.61 -1.77
CA ALA A 421 -5.08 -9.57 -0.50
C ALA A 421 -4.41 -10.41 0.59
N ASP A 422 -3.52 -11.34 0.22
CA ASP A 422 -2.86 -12.25 1.16
C ASP A 422 -1.33 -12.32 1.03
N ASP A 423 -0.76 -11.40 0.27
CA ASP A 423 0.67 -11.22 0.00
C ASP A 423 1.32 -12.45 -0.66
N ASP A 424 0.59 -13.16 -1.53
CA ASP A 424 1.10 -14.34 -2.23
C ASP A 424 1.80 -14.02 -3.57
N GLY A 425 1.79 -12.76 -3.98
CA GLY A 425 2.39 -12.25 -5.21
C GLY A 425 1.47 -12.31 -6.42
N PHE A 426 0.21 -12.73 -6.27
CA PHE A 426 -0.81 -12.69 -7.31
C PHE A 426 -1.92 -11.71 -6.91
N VAL A 427 -2.22 -10.74 -7.78
CA VAL A 427 -3.30 -9.80 -7.48
C VAL A 427 -4.67 -10.50 -7.54
N ASP A 428 -5.41 -10.37 -6.45
CA ASP A 428 -6.80 -10.80 -6.31
C ASP A 428 -7.76 -9.77 -6.87
N LEU A 429 -9.06 -10.09 -6.86
CA LEU A 429 -10.10 -9.26 -7.43
C LEU A 429 -11.28 -9.06 -6.46
N VAL A 430 -11.54 -7.80 -6.11
CA VAL A 430 -12.83 -7.38 -5.55
C VAL A 430 -13.68 -6.73 -6.64
N VAL A 431 -14.92 -7.19 -6.77
CA VAL A 431 -15.91 -6.63 -7.69
C VAL A 431 -16.99 -5.95 -6.89
N THR A 432 -17.11 -4.63 -7.05
CA THR A 432 -18.23 -3.89 -6.44
C THR A 432 -19.46 -4.04 -7.31
N ALA A 433 -20.58 -4.36 -6.66
CA ALA A 433 -21.86 -4.55 -7.34
C ALA A 433 -22.90 -3.53 -6.84
N TYR A 434 -23.70 -3.02 -7.77
CA TYR A 434 -24.69 -1.99 -7.48
C TYR A 434 -26.05 -2.61 -7.22
N THR A 435 -26.60 -3.36 -8.18
CA THR A 435 -27.92 -3.98 -8.02
C THR A 435 -28.17 -5.12 -9.02
N ASP A 436 -29.23 -5.89 -8.76
CA ASP A 436 -29.80 -6.86 -9.68
C ASP A 436 -31.04 -6.27 -10.35
N LEU A 437 -30.95 -5.98 -11.66
CA LEU A 437 -32.03 -5.34 -12.42
C LEU A 437 -33.23 -6.27 -12.68
N ASN A 438 -33.09 -7.58 -12.43
CA ASN A 438 -34.20 -8.53 -12.50
C ASN A 438 -35.06 -8.57 -11.24
N SER A 439 -34.65 -7.88 -10.17
CA SER A 439 -35.30 -7.92 -8.86
C SER A 439 -35.79 -6.55 -8.38
N PRO A 440 -36.64 -5.82 -9.16
CA PRO A 440 -37.18 -4.54 -8.73
C PRO A 440 -38.11 -4.71 -7.52
N ARG A 441 -38.17 -3.68 -6.66
CA ARG A 441 -39.05 -3.62 -5.49
C ARG A 441 -40.54 -3.46 -5.86
N LYS A 442 -40.85 -3.05 -7.09
CA LYS A 442 -42.22 -2.85 -7.58
C LYS A 442 -42.34 -3.07 -9.10
N PRO A 443 -43.57 -3.31 -9.65
CA PRO A 443 -43.77 -3.66 -11.06
C PRO A 443 -43.35 -2.59 -12.09
N SER A 444 -43.44 -1.31 -11.74
CA SER A 444 -42.99 -0.19 -12.59
C SER A 444 -41.85 0.54 -11.87
N PRO A 445 -40.62 0.00 -11.93
CA PRO A 445 -39.51 0.52 -11.16
C PRO A 445 -38.93 1.79 -11.78
N VAL A 446 -38.45 2.66 -10.91
CA VAL A 446 -37.63 3.84 -11.19
C VAL A 446 -36.23 3.52 -10.69
N PHE A 447 -35.27 3.55 -11.62
CA PHE A 447 -33.86 3.37 -11.28
C PHE A 447 -33.28 4.69 -10.73
N PRO A 448 -32.41 4.65 -9.69
CA PRO A 448 -31.97 3.46 -8.94
C PRO A 448 -32.86 3.10 -7.73
N ASP A 449 -33.80 3.96 -7.34
CA ASP A 449 -34.46 3.92 -6.03
C ASP A 449 -35.28 2.65 -5.76
N ASP A 450 -35.89 2.08 -6.79
CA ASP A 450 -36.68 0.85 -6.67
C ASP A 450 -35.85 -0.43 -6.77
N PHE A 451 -34.52 -0.34 -6.73
CA PHE A 451 -33.62 -1.49 -6.79
C PHE A 451 -32.75 -1.58 -5.53
N SER A 452 -32.65 -2.77 -4.95
CA SER A 452 -31.88 -3.00 -3.72
C SER A 452 -30.40 -3.22 -4.03
N GLY A 453 -29.52 -2.75 -3.15
CA GLY A 453 -28.11 -3.12 -3.17
C GLY A 453 -27.88 -4.64 -3.09
N VAL A 454 -26.85 -5.11 -3.77
CA VAL A 454 -26.40 -6.52 -3.74
C VAL A 454 -25.03 -6.63 -3.05
N PRO A 455 -24.59 -7.82 -2.61
CA PRO A 455 -23.26 -8.00 -2.07
C PRO A 455 -22.18 -7.75 -3.13
N SER A 456 -21.07 -7.13 -2.72
CA SER A 456 -19.83 -7.16 -3.51
C SER A 456 -19.18 -8.54 -3.43
N ARG A 457 -18.31 -8.86 -4.39
CA ARG A 457 -17.69 -10.18 -4.54
C ARG A 457 -16.18 -10.09 -4.38
N PHE A 458 -15.60 -11.11 -3.76
CA PHE A 458 -14.15 -11.27 -3.61
C PHE A 458 -13.70 -12.58 -4.23
N TYR A 459 -12.74 -12.48 -5.11
CA TYR A 459 -12.19 -13.56 -5.90
C TYR A 459 -10.69 -13.66 -5.65
N ARG A 460 -10.26 -14.81 -5.15
CA ARG A 460 -8.84 -15.11 -5.01
C ARG A 460 -8.25 -15.60 -6.33
N ASN A 461 -7.12 -15.06 -6.71
CA ASN A 461 -6.34 -15.51 -7.85
C ASN A 461 -5.62 -16.82 -7.51
N ASN A 462 -5.79 -17.85 -8.33
CA ASN A 462 -5.20 -19.17 -8.08
C ASN A 462 -3.75 -19.26 -8.60
N GLY A 463 -3.23 -18.22 -9.26
CA GLY A 463 -1.90 -18.20 -9.88
C GLY A 463 -1.78 -18.99 -11.19
N ASP A 464 -2.89 -19.56 -11.69
CA ASP A 464 -2.97 -20.32 -12.94
C ASP A 464 -3.83 -19.63 -14.01
N GLY A 465 -4.17 -18.36 -13.78
CA GLY A 465 -5.04 -17.56 -14.63
C GLY A 465 -6.54 -17.73 -14.33
N THR A 466 -6.91 -18.47 -13.28
CA THR A 466 -8.29 -18.62 -12.81
C THR A 466 -8.50 -17.99 -11.43
N PHE A 467 -9.76 -17.75 -11.10
CA PHE A 467 -10.19 -17.14 -9.85
C PHE A 467 -11.17 -18.04 -9.09
N THR A 468 -11.08 -18.01 -7.76
CA THR A 468 -12.01 -18.69 -6.84
C THR A 468 -12.85 -17.67 -6.07
N ASP A 469 -14.18 -17.77 -6.13
CA ASP A 469 -15.07 -16.91 -5.33
C ASP A 469 -14.98 -17.28 -3.83
N LEU A 470 -14.40 -16.38 -3.05
CA LEU A 470 -14.26 -16.50 -1.59
C LEU A 470 -15.20 -15.54 -0.85
N THR A 471 -16.18 -14.92 -1.50
CA THR A 471 -17.05 -13.89 -0.90
C THR A 471 -17.70 -14.35 0.40
N ALA A 472 -18.22 -15.58 0.43
CA ALA A 472 -18.89 -16.13 1.61
C ALA A 472 -17.90 -16.49 2.73
N SER A 473 -16.79 -17.15 2.38
CA SER A 473 -15.79 -17.59 3.36
C SER A 473 -14.96 -16.44 3.91
N SER A 474 -14.80 -15.36 3.15
CA SER A 474 -13.98 -14.20 3.55
C SER A 474 -14.67 -13.28 4.55
N GLY A 475 -15.99 -13.31 4.64
CA GLY A 475 -16.76 -12.35 5.45
C GLY A 475 -17.32 -11.17 4.65
N LEU A 476 -16.91 -11.01 3.39
CA LEU A 476 -17.38 -9.95 2.50
C LEU A 476 -18.81 -10.14 1.97
N ALA A 477 -19.44 -11.29 2.20
CA ALA A 477 -20.88 -11.45 1.93
C ALA A 477 -21.77 -10.44 2.67
N SER A 478 -21.27 -9.85 3.77
CA SER A 478 -21.95 -8.78 4.50
C SER A 478 -21.80 -7.39 3.86
N ALA A 479 -20.83 -7.21 2.94
CA ALA A 479 -20.54 -5.96 2.24
C ALA A 479 -21.62 -5.71 1.17
N LYS A 480 -22.80 -5.29 1.61
CA LYS A 480 -23.99 -5.13 0.78
C LYS A 480 -24.43 -3.68 0.69
N GLY A 481 -24.74 -3.25 -0.52
CA GLY A 481 -25.22 -1.90 -0.81
C GLY A 481 -25.23 -1.62 -2.30
N ARG A 482 -25.69 -0.45 -2.69
CA ARG A 482 -25.54 0.08 -4.04
C ARG A 482 -24.13 0.68 -4.17
N MET A 483 -23.13 -0.19 -4.30
CA MET A 483 -21.72 0.21 -4.26
C MET A 483 -21.35 1.02 -5.51
N ARG A 484 -20.89 2.24 -5.32
CA ARG A 484 -20.29 3.05 -6.41
C ARG A 484 -18.85 2.65 -6.68
N GLY A 485 -18.16 2.17 -5.65
CA GLY A 485 -16.79 1.73 -5.75
C GLY A 485 -16.24 1.38 -4.38
N ALA A 486 -14.95 1.11 -4.36
CA ALA A 486 -14.20 0.91 -3.14
C ALA A 486 -12.78 1.43 -3.35
N VAL A 487 -12.02 1.50 -2.28
CA VAL A 487 -10.57 1.65 -2.28
C VAL A 487 -9.97 0.62 -1.32
N PHE A 488 -8.70 0.29 -1.55
CA PHE A 488 -7.93 -0.51 -0.61
C PHE A 488 -6.76 0.30 -0.07
N ALA A 489 -6.42 0.07 1.19
CA ALA A 489 -5.26 0.64 1.88
C ALA A 489 -5.02 -0.18 3.15
N ASP A 490 -3.82 -0.15 3.71
CA ASP A 490 -3.58 -0.70 5.04
C ASP A 490 -4.00 0.34 6.09
N PHE A 491 -5.28 0.34 6.50
CA PHE A 491 -5.85 1.37 7.37
C PHE A 491 -5.42 1.21 8.83
N ASN A 492 -5.10 -0.02 9.25
CA ASN A 492 -4.67 -0.32 10.62
C ASN A 492 -3.14 -0.53 10.74
N ASN A 493 -2.42 -0.42 9.63
CA ASN A 493 -0.97 -0.58 9.50
C ASN A 493 -0.48 -1.97 9.95
N ASP A 494 -1.26 -3.02 9.68
CA ASP A 494 -0.94 -4.42 10.01
C ASP A 494 -0.25 -5.20 8.89
N GLY A 495 -0.06 -4.57 7.73
CA GLY A 495 0.58 -5.13 6.55
C GLY A 495 -0.40 -5.67 5.51
N TYR A 496 -1.68 -5.81 5.84
CA TYR A 496 -2.69 -6.29 4.90
C TYR A 496 -3.52 -5.15 4.31
N ALA A 497 -3.83 -5.27 3.02
CA ALA A 497 -4.74 -4.33 2.37
C ALA A 497 -6.18 -4.53 2.88
N ASP A 498 -6.70 -3.51 3.56
CA ASP A 498 -8.10 -3.40 3.98
C ASP A 498 -8.97 -2.81 2.86
N LEU A 499 -10.30 -2.84 3.03
CA LEU A 499 -11.26 -2.36 2.04
C LEU A 499 -12.20 -1.31 2.61
N LEU A 500 -12.32 -0.17 1.94
CA LEU A 500 -13.35 0.83 2.20
C LEU A 500 -14.32 0.92 1.01
N PHE A 501 -15.55 0.47 1.21
CA PHE A 501 -16.62 0.53 0.21
C PHE A 501 -17.43 1.82 0.33
N VAL A 502 -17.80 2.39 -0.81
CA VAL A 502 -18.65 3.59 -0.90
C VAL A 502 -19.93 3.26 -1.65
N ARG A 503 -21.08 3.70 -1.13
CA ARG A 503 -22.41 3.31 -1.64
C ARG A 503 -23.42 4.44 -1.62
N ASP A 504 -24.38 4.36 -2.53
CA ASP A 504 -25.46 5.35 -2.69
C ASP A 504 -26.61 5.20 -1.70
N ASP A 505 -26.69 4.06 -1.02
CA ASP A 505 -27.81 3.69 -0.16
C ASP A 505 -27.48 3.67 1.34
N GLY A 506 -26.33 4.22 1.73
CA GLY A 506 -25.93 4.33 3.12
C GLY A 506 -24.50 4.86 3.29
N PRO A 507 -24.01 4.95 4.54
CA PRO A 507 -22.64 5.35 4.81
C PRO A 507 -21.64 4.31 4.27
N PRO A 508 -20.36 4.69 4.05
CA PRO A 508 -19.29 3.78 3.69
C PRO A 508 -19.16 2.58 4.63
N LEU A 509 -18.60 1.48 4.15
CA LEU A 509 -18.29 0.29 4.95
C LEU A 509 -16.78 0.04 4.98
N LEU A 510 -16.20 -0.10 6.16
CA LEU A 510 -14.79 -0.46 6.35
C LEU A 510 -14.67 -1.93 6.74
N TYR A 511 -13.87 -2.66 5.98
CA TYR A 511 -13.54 -4.05 6.23
C TYR A 511 -12.04 -4.20 6.43
N ILE A 512 -11.64 -4.64 7.61
CA ILE A 512 -10.25 -4.87 7.97
C ILE A 512 -9.87 -6.29 7.59
N ASN A 513 -8.84 -6.42 6.77
CA ASN A 513 -8.24 -7.70 6.42
C ASN A 513 -7.51 -8.26 7.64
N GLN A 514 -7.70 -9.54 7.92
CA GLN A 514 -7.05 -10.26 9.03
C GLN A 514 -5.99 -11.24 8.49
N GLY A 515 -5.73 -11.17 7.18
CA GLY A 515 -5.03 -12.17 6.38
C GLY A 515 -5.81 -13.47 6.21
N GLU A 516 -5.21 -14.43 5.50
CA GLU A 516 -5.84 -15.71 5.13
C GLU A 516 -7.22 -15.54 4.47
N ASP A 517 -7.35 -14.54 3.58
CA ASP A 517 -8.58 -14.21 2.87
C ASP A 517 -9.76 -13.81 3.79
N LYS A 518 -9.51 -13.31 5.00
CA LYS A 518 -10.55 -12.94 5.97
C LYS A 518 -10.67 -11.43 6.15
N PHE A 519 -11.88 -10.92 6.03
CA PHE A 519 -12.25 -9.54 6.27
C PHE A 519 -13.28 -9.44 7.40
N VAL A 520 -13.08 -8.49 8.30
CA VAL A 520 -13.99 -8.18 9.41
C VAL A 520 -14.56 -6.78 9.22
N ASP A 521 -15.88 -6.65 9.33
CA ASP A 521 -16.54 -5.33 9.33
C ASP A 521 -16.10 -4.55 10.59
N ALA A 522 -15.37 -3.46 10.37
CA ALA A 522 -14.91 -2.54 11.39
C ALA A 522 -15.55 -1.15 11.23
N THR A 523 -16.65 -1.05 10.49
CA THR A 523 -17.31 0.23 10.18
C THR A 523 -17.71 0.99 11.44
N ALA A 524 -18.21 0.28 12.46
CA ALA A 524 -18.58 0.89 13.74
C ALA A 524 -17.35 1.36 14.53
N ASP A 525 -16.25 0.60 14.46
CA ASP A 525 -15.01 0.86 15.20
C ASP A 525 -14.22 2.04 14.60
N ALA A 526 -14.37 2.28 13.29
CA ALA A 526 -13.83 3.46 12.60
C ALA A 526 -14.42 4.80 13.09
N GLY A 527 -15.50 4.74 13.87
CA GLY A 527 -16.08 5.88 14.56
C GLY A 527 -17.12 6.67 13.75
N ARG A 528 -17.72 7.64 14.44
CA ARG A 528 -18.93 8.33 13.97
C ARG A 528 -18.75 9.09 12.65
N ALA A 529 -17.56 9.64 12.41
CA ALA A 529 -17.26 10.40 11.21
C ALA A 529 -17.45 9.57 9.92
N LEU A 530 -17.09 8.28 9.95
CA LEU A 530 -17.31 7.40 8.81
C LEU A 530 -18.78 7.00 8.70
N SER A 531 -19.41 6.61 9.81
CA SER A 531 -20.81 6.15 9.83
C SER A 531 -21.83 7.25 9.50
N GLU A 532 -21.45 8.53 9.62
CA GLU A 532 -22.28 9.69 9.26
C GLU A 532 -21.84 10.32 7.93
N SER A 533 -20.83 9.74 7.26
CA SER A 533 -20.33 10.24 5.99
C SER A 533 -21.35 10.04 4.87
N VAL A 534 -21.42 11.03 4.00
CA VAL A 534 -22.17 11.00 2.73
C VAL A 534 -21.22 10.84 1.54
N ALA A 535 -20.02 10.28 1.74
CA ALA A 535 -19.07 10.05 0.66
C ALA A 535 -19.75 9.30 -0.49
N ILE A 536 -19.64 9.86 -1.69
CA ILE A 536 -20.25 9.33 -2.93
C ILE A 536 -19.21 8.74 -3.88
N ASP A 537 -17.91 8.90 -3.60
CA ASP A 537 -16.84 8.27 -4.36
C ASP A 537 -15.59 8.11 -3.48
N ALA A 538 -14.74 7.15 -3.86
CA ALA A 538 -13.38 6.98 -3.35
C ALA A 538 -12.50 6.50 -4.51
N GLN A 539 -11.30 7.08 -4.63
CA GLN A 539 -10.30 6.77 -5.64
C GLN A 539 -8.93 6.70 -4.95
N VAL A 540 -8.09 5.74 -5.36
CA VAL A 540 -6.69 5.61 -4.91
C VAL A 540 -5.79 6.43 -5.80
#